data_AF-A0A8T5EIC0-F1
#
_entry.id   AF-A0A8T5EIC0-F1
#
_cell.length_a   1.000
_cell.length_b   1.000
_cell.length_c   1.000
_cell.angle_alpha   90.00
_cell.angle_beta   90.00
_cell.angle_gamma   90.00
#
_symmetry.space_group_name_H-M   'P 1'
#
loop_
_entity.id
_entity.type
_entity.pdbx_description
1 polymer ?
#
loop_
_entity_poly.entity_id
_entity_poly.type
_entity_poly.pdbx_seq_one_letter_code
_entity_poly.pdbx_strand_id
1 'polypeptide(L)'
;IGHVFATTLVDRGDVGHRLSLPLDEPVEVGNFLLVFTGFELSMQGDAEFDSRFDVGERYAGAVVEVYEASNVNSNGELGAPIAILEPGVLRFSSGLPRSEVAILSGATGDLIIIFDLSQAEELGQAMSNDELDQIQRVRVTAYDLPGSHLVWLGWGIMMIGMLMTQQVWWRSEEGKCLSSQPGFEGTKTLDSGEE
;
A
#
# COMPACT_ATOMS: atom_id res chain seq x y z
N ILE A 1 -11.60 -6.38 14.96
CA ILE A 1 -11.85 -6.79 13.55
C ILE A 1 -10.91 -6.06 12.60
N GLY A 2 -10.98 -4.72 12.44
CA GLY A 2 -10.03 -3.98 11.58
C GLY A 2 -8.55 -4.18 11.94
N HIS A 3 -8.21 -4.17 13.22
CA HIS A 3 -6.84 -4.47 13.68
C HIS A 3 -6.40 -5.92 13.38
N VAL A 4 -7.33 -6.88 13.40
CA VAL A 4 -7.01 -8.29 13.11
C VAL A 4 -6.67 -8.43 11.63
N PHE A 5 -7.49 -7.86 10.74
CA PHE A 5 -7.22 -7.83 9.30
C PHE A 5 -5.89 -7.14 8.99
N ALA A 6 -5.58 -5.99 9.59
CA ALA A 6 -4.29 -5.31 9.37
C ALA A 6 -3.06 -6.17 9.80
N THR A 7 -3.25 -7.12 10.73
CA THR A 7 -2.16 -7.98 11.22
C THR A 7 -2.07 -9.35 10.55
N THR A 8 -3.11 -9.82 9.84
CA THR A 8 -3.16 -11.17 9.24
C THR A 8 -3.15 -11.19 7.72
N LEU A 9 -3.15 -10.02 7.06
CA LEU A 9 -3.26 -9.92 5.60
C LEU A 9 -1.97 -10.33 4.88
N VAL A 10 -0.83 -10.33 5.58
CA VAL A 10 0.48 -10.69 5.04
C VAL A 10 1.00 -11.91 5.76
N ASP A 11 1.25 -13.00 5.02
CA ASP A 11 2.01 -14.14 5.54
C ASP A 11 3.49 -13.78 5.58
N ARG A 12 3.95 -13.28 6.73
CA ARG A 12 5.34 -12.84 6.92
C ARG A 12 6.34 -14.00 6.93
N GLY A 13 5.88 -15.24 6.97
CA GLY A 13 6.71 -16.44 6.99
C GLY A 13 6.93 -17.09 5.63
N ASP A 14 6.16 -16.68 4.60
CA ASP A 14 6.24 -17.32 3.28
C ASP A 14 7.47 -16.84 2.50
N VAL A 15 8.25 -17.82 2.04
CA VAL A 15 9.42 -17.59 1.18
C VAL A 15 8.99 -17.26 -0.24
N GLY A 16 7.75 -17.58 -0.62
CA GLY A 16 7.16 -17.28 -1.93
C GLY A 16 7.09 -15.80 -2.28
N HIS A 17 7.16 -14.90 -1.30
CA HIS A 17 7.23 -13.46 -1.55
C HIS A 17 8.57 -13.02 -2.15
N ARG A 18 9.64 -13.83 -2.03
CA ARG A 18 10.95 -13.51 -2.61
C ARG A 18 11.05 -14.09 -4.01
N LEU A 19 11.02 -13.20 -4.98
CA LEU A 19 10.97 -13.54 -6.39
C LEU A 19 12.26 -13.14 -7.06
N SER A 20 12.64 -13.93 -8.05
CA SER A 20 13.76 -13.65 -8.93
C SER A 20 13.19 -13.31 -10.30
N LEU A 21 13.18 -12.03 -10.66
CA LEU A 21 12.72 -11.55 -11.97
C LEU A 21 13.88 -11.62 -12.97
N PRO A 22 13.80 -12.47 -14.00
CA PRO A 22 14.73 -12.45 -15.12
C PRO A 22 14.42 -11.25 -16.04
N LEU A 23 15.43 -10.77 -16.76
CA LEU A 23 15.26 -9.73 -17.76
C LEU A 23 14.30 -10.21 -18.87
N ASP A 24 13.30 -9.37 -19.18
CA ASP A 24 12.28 -9.57 -20.22
C ASP A 24 11.46 -10.87 -20.09
N GLU A 25 11.43 -11.48 -18.90
CA GLU A 25 10.67 -12.69 -18.63
C GLU A 25 9.54 -12.43 -17.61
N PRO A 26 8.28 -12.77 -17.93
CA PRO A 26 7.18 -12.54 -17.02
C PRO A 26 7.18 -13.55 -15.86
N VAL A 27 7.03 -13.03 -14.64
CA VAL A 27 6.88 -13.83 -13.42
C VAL A 27 5.52 -13.55 -12.78
N GLU A 28 4.78 -14.60 -12.49
CA GLU A 28 3.44 -14.52 -11.90
C GLU A 28 3.50 -14.30 -10.38
N VAL A 29 2.71 -13.35 -9.89
CA VAL A 29 2.54 -13.01 -8.47
C VAL A 29 1.09 -12.70 -8.18
N GLY A 30 0.39 -13.64 -7.55
CA GLY A 30 -1.05 -13.48 -7.28
C GLY A 30 -1.83 -13.30 -8.59
N ASN A 31 -2.47 -12.15 -8.76
CA ASN A 31 -3.20 -11.80 -10.00
C ASN A 31 -2.40 -10.92 -10.97
N PHE A 32 -1.11 -10.74 -10.75
CA PHE A 32 -0.25 -9.88 -11.55
C PHE A 32 0.86 -10.67 -12.24
N LEU A 33 1.32 -10.18 -13.39
CA LEU A 33 2.61 -10.58 -13.97
C LEU A 33 3.57 -9.41 -13.87
N LEU A 34 4.78 -9.70 -13.41
CA LEU A 34 5.87 -8.76 -13.28
C LEU A 34 6.89 -9.05 -14.37
N VAL A 35 7.29 -8.02 -15.12
CA VAL A 35 8.36 -8.10 -16.12
C VAL A 35 9.44 -7.09 -15.74
N PHE A 36 10.65 -7.58 -15.53
CA PHE A 36 11.81 -6.71 -15.30
C PHE A 36 12.43 -6.34 -16.65
N THR A 37 12.52 -5.04 -16.95
CA THR A 37 12.97 -4.55 -18.28
C THR A 37 14.32 -3.84 -18.24
N GLY A 38 14.84 -3.49 -17.05
CA GLY A 38 16.15 -2.89 -16.91
C GLY A 38 16.29 -1.99 -15.68
N PHE A 39 17.34 -1.17 -15.65
CA PHE A 39 17.58 -0.20 -14.58
C PHE A 39 17.51 1.22 -15.09
N GLU A 40 16.92 2.10 -14.29
CA GLU A 40 16.98 3.55 -14.46
C GLU A 40 17.93 4.14 -13.42
N LEU A 41 18.83 5.01 -13.89
CA LEU A 41 19.86 5.63 -13.09
C LEU A 41 19.70 7.14 -13.13
N SER A 42 19.66 7.74 -11.96
CA SER A 42 19.61 9.20 -11.84
C SER A 42 20.57 9.67 -10.74
N MET A 43 21.13 10.85 -10.92
CA MET A 43 22.08 11.43 -9.97
C MET A 43 21.69 12.84 -9.56
N GLN A 44 22.16 13.25 -8.38
CA GLN A 44 21.96 14.59 -7.86
C GLN A 44 22.44 15.65 -8.86
N GLY A 45 21.57 16.63 -9.13
CA GLY A 45 21.79 17.65 -10.16
C GLY A 45 21.13 17.34 -11.50
N ASP A 46 20.60 16.13 -11.70
CA ASP A 46 19.68 15.82 -12.79
C ASP A 46 18.25 16.27 -12.40
N ALA A 47 17.52 16.85 -13.36
CA ALA A 47 16.15 17.31 -13.11
C ALA A 47 15.20 16.18 -12.67
N GLU A 48 15.44 14.96 -13.16
CA GLU A 48 14.65 13.78 -12.80
C GLU A 48 14.90 13.39 -11.33
N PHE A 49 16.16 13.33 -10.90
CA PHE A 49 16.54 13.02 -9.52
C PHE A 49 15.98 14.06 -8.55
N ASP A 50 16.25 15.34 -8.81
CA ASP A 50 15.87 16.45 -7.93
C ASP A 50 14.34 16.61 -7.83
N SER A 51 13.57 16.08 -8.79
CA SER A 51 12.10 16.05 -8.73
C SER A 51 11.52 14.93 -7.87
N ARG A 52 12.28 13.84 -7.69
CA ARG A 52 11.85 12.61 -7.00
C ARG A 52 12.44 12.50 -5.60
N PHE A 53 13.64 13.02 -5.38
CA PHE A 53 14.41 12.84 -4.16
C PHE A 53 14.97 14.17 -3.65
N ASP A 54 14.60 14.52 -2.42
CA ASP A 54 15.16 15.69 -1.72
C ASP A 54 16.55 15.41 -1.09
N VAL A 55 16.95 14.14 -1.04
CA VAL A 55 18.16 13.66 -0.36
C VAL A 55 18.81 12.53 -1.17
N GLY A 56 20.09 12.28 -0.90
CA GLY A 56 20.89 11.28 -1.63
C GLY A 56 21.69 11.89 -2.77
N GLU A 57 22.56 11.08 -3.36
CA GLU A 57 23.48 11.50 -4.42
C GLU A 57 23.26 10.73 -5.72
N ARG A 58 22.85 9.47 -5.63
CA ARG A 58 22.55 8.60 -6.79
C ARG A 58 21.43 7.64 -6.45
N TYR A 59 20.62 7.34 -7.44
CA TYR A 59 19.53 6.37 -7.38
C TYR A 59 19.69 5.34 -8.50
N ALA A 60 19.40 4.08 -8.17
CA ALA A 60 19.16 3.03 -9.16
C ALA A 60 17.80 2.38 -8.89
N GLY A 61 16.89 2.50 -9.86
CA GLY A 61 15.58 1.85 -9.85
C GLY A 61 15.55 0.68 -10.82
N ALA A 62 15.09 -0.48 -10.39
CA ALA A 62 14.74 -1.57 -11.30
C ALA A 62 13.38 -1.25 -11.93
N VAL A 63 13.32 -1.13 -13.26
CA VAL A 63 12.07 -0.91 -13.99
C VAL A 63 11.32 -2.23 -14.07
N VAL A 64 10.18 -2.28 -13.38
CA VAL A 64 9.30 -3.46 -13.33
C VAL A 64 7.94 -3.07 -13.87
N GLU A 65 7.61 -3.62 -15.03
CA GLU A 65 6.29 -3.48 -15.62
C GLU A 65 5.32 -4.47 -14.97
N VAL A 66 4.15 -3.98 -14.57
CA VAL A 66 3.09 -4.78 -13.96
C VAL A 66 1.97 -4.96 -14.96
N TYR A 67 1.55 -6.20 -15.14
CA TYR A 67 0.43 -6.61 -15.97
C TYR A 67 -0.61 -7.32 -15.11
N GLU A 68 -1.88 -7.20 -15.48
CA GLU A 68 -2.95 -7.99 -14.85
C GLU A 68 -3.05 -9.35 -15.54
N ALA A 69 -3.09 -10.44 -14.78
CA ALA A 69 -3.10 -11.80 -15.33
C ALA A 69 -4.32 -12.11 -16.19
N SER A 70 -5.46 -11.45 -15.93
CA SER A 70 -6.65 -11.56 -16.76
C SER A 70 -6.53 -10.89 -18.14
N ASN A 71 -5.55 -9.99 -18.33
CA ASN A 71 -5.34 -9.28 -19.59
C ASN A 71 -4.32 -9.97 -20.51
N VAL A 72 -3.88 -11.19 -20.17
CA VAL A 72 -3.10 -12.01 -21.09
C VAL A 72 -4.01 -12.49 -22.20
N ASN A 73 -3.73 -12.05 -23.42
CA ASN A 73 -4.52 -12.44 -24.59
C ASN A 73 -4.37 -13.95 -24.86
N SER A 74 -5.31 -14.53 -25.59
CA SER A 74 -5.36 -15.98 -25.87
C SER A 74 -4.14 -16.52 -26.66
N ASN A 75 -3.32 -15.63 -27.20
CA ASN A 75 -2.07 -15.87 -27.90
C ASN A 75 -0.83 -15.78 -26.98
N GLY A 76 -1.00 -15.50 -25.69
CA GLY A 76 0.11 -15.34 -24.73
C GLY A 76 0.82 -13.99 -24.82
N GLU A 77 0.32 -13.04 -25.62
CA GLU A 77 0.88 -11.70 -25.69
C GLU A 77 0.36 -10.82 -24.53
N LEU A 78 1.31 -10.20 -23.83
CA LEU A 78 1.03 -9.19 -22.81
C LEU A 78 0.46 -7.94 -23.51
N GLY A 79 -0.63 -7.40 -22.95
CA GLY A 79 -1.25 -6.16 -23.43
C GLY A 79 -0.43 -4.91 -23.03
N ALA A 80 -1.10 -3.80 -22.73
CA ALA A 80 -0.44 -2.66 -22.10
C ALA A 80 -0.24 -2.93 -20.60
N PRO A 81 0.90 -2.54 -20.00
CA PRO A 81 1.09 -2.64 -18.56
C PRO A 81 0.08 -1.75 -17.84
N ILE A 82 -0.42 -2.23 -16.69
CA ILE A 82 -1.31 -1.45 -15.82
C ILE A 82 -0.55 -0.37 -15.07
N ALA A 83 0.73 -0.62 -14.79
CA ALA A 83 1.63 0.32 -14.12
C ALA A 83 3.09 -0.05 -14.41
N ILE A 84 3.96 0.94 -14.28
CA ILE A 84 5.41 0.77 -14.25
C ILE A 84 5.85 1.14 -12.84
N LEU A 85 6.60 0.25 -12.20
CA LEU A 85 7.08 0.40 -10.84
C LEU A 85 8.61 0.41 -10.83
N GLU A 86 9.18 1.28 -10.00
CA GLU A 86 10.63 1.44 -9.88
C GLU A 86 11.10 1.23 -8.44
N PRO A 87 11.05 -0.02 -7.93
CA PRO A 87 11.73 -0.34 -6.68
C PRO A 87 13.25 -0.15 -6.87
N GLY A 88 13.92 0.47 -5.90
CA GLY A 88 15.29 0.89 -6.11
C GLY A 88 16.11 1.08 -4.85
N VAL A 89 17.27 1.69 -5.04
CA VAL A 89 18.23 1.96 -3.97
C VAL A 89 18.74 3.39 -4.11
N LEU A 90 18.61 4.15 -3.02
CA LEU A 90 19.13 5.49 -2.89
C LEU A 90 20.46 5.47 -2.11
N ARG A 91 21.50 6.06 -2.70
CA ARG A 91 22.85 6.13 -2.12
C ARG A 91 23.13 7.52 -1.56
N PHE A 92 23.88 7.54 -0.45
CA PHE A 92 24.34 8.77 0.23
C PHE A 92 25.88 8.79 0.28
N SER A 93 26.50 9.98 0.32
CA SER A 93 27.96 10.10 0.51
C SER A 93 28.43 9.56 1.85
N SER A 94 27.63 9.75 2.88
CA SER A 94 27.94 9.30 4.25
C SER A 94 26.75 8.52 4.81
N GLY A 95 26.71 7.23 4.51
CA GLY A 95 25.66 6.35 5.02
C GLY A 95 25.57 5.03 4.26
N LEU A 96 24.73 4.14 4.78
CA LEU A 96 24.36 2.92 4.06
C LEU A 96 23.31 3.25 2.98
N PRO A 97 23.33 2.55 1.84
CA PRO A 97 22.27 2.64 0.85
C PRO A 97 20.90 2.31 1.48
N ARG A 98 19.84 2.98 1.00
CA ARG A 98 18.46 2.74 1.45
C ARG A 98 17.64 2.18 0.31
N SER A 99 16.86 1.14 0.58
CA SER A 99 15.90 0.62 -0.40
C SER A 99 14.68 1.54 -0.48
N GLU A 100 14.33 1.92 -1.70
CA GLU A 100 13.07 2.56 -2.04
C GLU A 100 12.02 1.49 -2.35
N VAL A 101 10.79 1.73 -1.89
CA VAL A 101 9.66 0.82 -2.04
C VAL A 101 8.75 1.34 -3.13
N ALA A 102 8.32 0.46 -4.03
CA ALA A 102 7.32 0.79 -5.03
C ALA A 102 5.96 0.19 -4.63
N ILE A 103 4.91 0.99 -4.72
CA ILE A 103 3.54 0.60 -4.33
C ILE A 103 2.60 0.87 -5.52
N LEU A 104 1.86 -0.15 -5.92
CA LEU A 104 0.72 -0.03 -6.82
C LEU A 104 -0.56 -0.20 -6.02
N SER A 105 -1.34 0.87 -5.88
CA SER A 105 -2.63 0.83 -5.20
C SER A 105 -3.76 0.55 -6.18
N GLY A 106 -4.46 -0.57 -5.96
CA GLY A 106 -5.61 -1.00 -6.72
C GLY A 106 -6.92 -0.85 -5.94
N ALA A 107 -8.05 -1.04 -6.62
CA ALA A 107 -9.37 -0.99 -5.99
C ALA A 107 -9.60 -2.17 -5.03
N THR A 108 -9.04 -3.34 -5.34
CA THR A 108 -9.22 -4.59 -4.57
C THR A 108 -8.12 -4.84 -3.54
N GLY A 109 -6.95 -4.21 -3.70
CA GLY A 109 -5.78 -4.42 -2.84
C GLY A 109 -4.59 -3.61 -3.33
N ASP A 110 -3.49 -3.69 -2.59
CA ASP A 110 -2.23 -3.02 -2.94
C ASP A 110 -1.17 -4.07 -3.28
N LEU A 111 -0.39 -3.83 -4.33
CA LEU A 111 0.81 -4.59 -4.66
C LEU A 111 2.03 -3.78 -4.20
N ILE A 112 2.83 -4.37 -3.33
CA ILE A 112 4.04 -3.73 -2.78
C ILE A 112 5.25 -4.51 -3.27
N ILE A 113 6.18 -3.82 -3.93
CA ILE A 113 7.43 -4.40 -4.41
C ILE A 113 8.59 -3.71 -3.68
N ILE A 114 9.43 -4.54 -3.05
CA ILE A 114 10.59 -4.10 -2.28
C ILE A 114 11.83 -4.75 -2.86
N PHE A 115 12.88 -3.97 -3.08
CA PHE A 115 14.16 -4.49 -3.53
C PHE A 115 14.89 -5.23 -2.39
N ASP A 116 15.53 -6.37 -2.67
CA ASP A 116 16.30 -7.08 -1.65
C ASP A 116 17.60 -6.32 -1.29
N LEU A 117 17.72 -5.90 -0.03
CA LEU A 117 18.85 -5.13 0.51
C LEU A 117 20.21 -5.83 0.31
N SER A 118 20.25 -7.16 0.25
CA SER A 118 21.50 -7.90 0.01
C SER A 118 22.03 -7.74 -1.43
N GLN A 119 21.15 -7.52 -2.42
CA GLN A 119 21.55 -7.15 -3.78
C GLN A 119 21.75 -5.65 -3.95
N ALA A 120 21.19 -4.81 -3.07
CA ALA A 120 21.36 -3.37 -3.12
C ALA A 120 22.83 -2.95 -2.96
N GLU A 121 23.62 -3.69 -2.18
CA GLU A 121 25.06 -3.44 -2.01
C GLU A 121 25.86 -3.84 -3.26
N GLU A 122 25.55 -4.99 -3.86
CA GLU A 122 26.12 -5.43 -5.13
C GLU A 122 25.78 -4.45 -6.27
N LEU A 123 24.54 -3.98 -6.32
CA LEU A 123 24.07 -2.96 -7.26
C LEU A 123 24.78 -1.61 -7.04
N GLY A 124 25.02 -1.23 -5.78
CA GLY A 124 25.78 -0.03 -5.43
C GLY A 124 27.25 -0.07 -5.87
N GLN A 125 27.86 -1.24 -5.81
CA GLN A 125 29.21 -1.46 -6.35
C GLN A 125 29.19 -1.46 -7.89
N ALA A 126 28.24 -2.17 -8.52
CA ALA A 126 28.07 -2.17 -9.97
C ALA A 126 27.77 -0.77 -10.54
N MET A 127 26.97 0.05 -9.85
CA MET A 127 26.76 1.48 -10.14
C MET A 127 28.04 2.30 -10.10
N SER A 128 28.98 1.93 -9.24
CA SER A 128 30.27 2.63 -9.12
C SER A 128 31.23 2.24 -10.24
N ASN A 129 31.04 1.07 -10.83
CA ASN A 129 31.84 0.54 -11.94
C ASN A 129 31.16 0.69 -13.32
N ASP A 130 29.93 1.20 -13.37
CA ASP A 130 29.11 1.34 -14.58
C ASP A 130 28.76 -0.01 -15.27
N GLU A 131 28.62 -1.08 -14.48
CA GLU A 131 28.43 -2.46 -14.96
C GLU A 131 26.97 -2.96 -14.88
N LEU A 132 26.00 -2.05 -14.78
CA LEU A 132 24.60 -2.41 -14.54
C LEU A 132 23.93 -3.13 -15.72
N ASP A 133 24.40 -2.90 -16.95
CA ASP A 133 23.92 -3.58 -18.17
C ASP A 133 24.21 -5.10 -18.17
N GLN A 134 25.07 -5.59 -17.26
CA GLN A 134 25.39 -7.01 -17.14
C GLN A 134 24.42 -7.77 -16.22
N ILE A 135 23.50 -7.07 -15.54
CA ILE A 135 22.59 -7.66 -14.57
C ILE A 135 21.33 -8.18 -15.27
N GLN A 136 21.32 -9.47 -15.56
CA GLN A 136 20.22 -10.15 -16.27
C GLN A 136 19.07 -10.60 -15.36
N ARG A 137 19.16 -10.33 -14.06
CA ARG A 137 18.21 -10.83 -13.06
C ARG A 137 18.24 -9.98 -11.81
N VAL A 138 17.05 -9.69 -11.28
CA VAL A 138 16.87 -8.94 -10.04
C VAL A 138 16.05 -9.75 -9.05
N ARG A 139 16.43 -9.69 -7.77
CA ARG A 139 15.64 -10.27 -6.69
C ARG A 139 14.80 -9.20 -6.02
N VAL A 140 13.48 -9.40 -6.02
CA VAL A 140 12.52 -8.51 -5.37
C VAL A 140 11.67 -9.29 -4.40
N THR A 141 11.17 -8.62 -3.37
CA THR A 141 10.12 -9.15 -2.51
C THR A 141 8.81 -8.48 -2.90
N ALA A 142 7.85 -9.25 -3.41
CA ALA A 142 6.54 -8.74 -3.80
C ALA A 142 5.46 -9.27 -2.86
N TYR A 143 4.59 -8.36 -2.40
CA TYR A 143 3.44 -8.67 -1.58
C TYR A 143 2.17 -8.22 -2.30
N ASP A 144 1.25 -9.15 -2.53
CA ASP A 144 -0.12 -8.86 -2.92
C ASP A 144 -0.97 -8.79 -1.64
N LEU A 145 -1.56 -7.62 -1.36
CA LEU A 145 -2.36 -7.36 -0.16
C LEU A 145 -3.84 -7.22 -0.53
N PRO A 146 -4.57 -8.34 -0.70
CA PRO A 146 -5.99 -8.31 -1.04
C PRO A 146 -6.84 -7.79 0.12
N GLY A 147 -7.65 -6.75 -0.14
CA GLY A 147 -8.53 -6.17 0.88
C GLY A 147 -7.82 -5.24 1.87
N SER A 148 -6.67 -4.67 1.51
CA SER A 148 -5.99 -3.63 2.30
C SER A 148 -6.96 -2.51 2.74
N HIS A 149 -7.92 -2.19 1.88
CA HIS A 149 -8.96 -1.18 2.12
C HIS A 149 -10.01 -1.55 3.18
N LEU A 150 -10.10 -2.81 3.61
CA LEU A 150 -11.03 -3.23 4.69
C LEU A 150 -10.70 -2.56 6.03
N VAL A 151 -9.45 -2.13 6.21
CA VAL A 151 -9.05 -1.34 7.36
C VAL A 151 -9.84 -0.02 7.39
N TRP A 152 -9.92 0.68 6.25
CA TRP A 152 -10.71 1.92 6.13
C TRP A 152 -12.19 1.69 6.41
N LEU A 153 -12.75 0.59 5.92
CA LEU A 153 -14.13 0.19 6.22
C LEU A 153 -14.33 -0.01 7.73
N GLY A 154 -13.39 -0.67 8.41
CA GLY A 154 -13.41 -0.83 9.85
C GLY A 154 -13.40 0.50 10.61
N TRP A 155 -12.54 1.44 10.20
CA TRP A 155 -12.51 2.79 10.77
C TRP A 155 -13.82 3.54 10.52
N GLY A 156 -14.39 3.44 9.31
CA GLY A 156 -15.67 4.05 8.97
C GLY A 156 -16.82 3.57 9.86
N ILE A 157 -16.93 2.26 10.09
CA ILE A 157 -17.93 1.68 10.99
C ILE A 157 -17.75 2.20 12.42
N MET A 158 -16.50 2.30 12.91
CA MET A 158 -16.24 2.83 14.25
C MET A 158 -16.66 4.30 14.39
N MET A 159 -16.32 5.14 13.41
CA MET A 159 -16.71 6.55 13.41
C MET A 159 -18.22 6.73 13.35
N ILE A 160 -18.91 5.92 12.53
CA ILE A 160 -20.38 5.90 12.46
C ILE A 160 -20.97 5.46 13.82
N GLY A 161 -20.44 4.40 14.41
CA GLY A 161 -20.87 3.94 15.73
C GLY A 161 -20.72 5.03 16.80
N MET A 162 -19.58 5.74 16.82
CA MET A 162 -19.36 6.87 17.72
C MET A 162 -20.38 7.99 17.48
N LEU A 163 -20.60 8.40 16.24
CA LEU A 163 -21.61 9.41 15.87
C LEU A 163 -23.03 9.02 16.33
N MET A 164 -23.43 7.76 16.13
CA MET A 164 -24.74 7.27 16.57
C MET A 164 -24.88 7.30 18.09
N THR A 165 -23.85 6.86 18.83
CA THR A 165 -23.87 6.93 20.30
C THR A 165 -23.89 8.36 20.83
N GLN A 166 -23.18 9.27 20.16
CA GLN A 166 -23.16 10.69 20.50
C GLN A 166 -24.54 11.35 20.30
N GLN A 167 -25.24 11.03 19.21
CA GLN A 167 -26.61 11.52 18.97
C GLN A 167 -27.61 11.02 20.04
N VAL A 168 -27.51 9.75 20.43
CA VAL A 168 -28.37 9.18 21.49
C VAL A 168 -28.11 9.85 22.84
N TRP A 169 -26.83 10.04 23.18
CA TRP A 169 -26.44 10.72 24.41
C TRP A 169 -26.90 12.17 24.45
N TRP A 170 -26.70 12.92 23.36
CA TRP A 170 -27.18 14.30 23.22
C TRP A 170 -28.71 14.42 23.42
N ARG A 171 -29.50 13.56 22.76
CA ARG A 171 -30.96 13.52 22.94
C ARG A 171 -31.39 13.16 24.37
N SER A 172 -30.62 12.31 25.06
CA SER A 172 -30.85 11.98 26.47
C SER A 172 -30.60 13.19 27.38
N GLU A 173 -29.58 14.01 27.12
CA GLU A 173 -29.32 15.22 27.91
C GLU A 173 -30.40 16.29 27.71
N GLU A 174 -30.85 16.51 26.47
CA GLU A 174 -31.99 17.40 26.19
C GLU A 174 -33.25 16.97 26.94
N GLY A 175 -33.53 15.67 26.99
CA GLY A 175 -34.66 15.11 27.76
C GLY A 175 -34.51 15.30 29.28
N LYS A 176 -33.29 15.21 29.83
CA LYS A 176 -33.02 15.49 31.25
C LYS A 176 -33.17 16.98 31.57
N CYS A 177 -32.67 17.87 30.72
CA CYS A 177 -32.78 19.32 30.87
C CYS A 177 -34.23 19.83 30.79
N LEU A 178 -35.09 19.19 30.00
CA LEU A 178 -36.53 19.51 29.94
C LEU A 178 -37.28 19.08 31.22
N SER A 179 -36.90 17.95 31.83
CA SER A 179 -37.54 17.45 33.06
C SER A 179 -37.15 18.21 34.33
N SER A 180 -36.02 18.92 34.33
CA SER A 180 -35.53 19.68 35.50
C SER A 180 -35.85 21.18 35.44
N GLN A 181 -36.61 21.64 34.43
CA GLN A 181 -37.08 23.02 34.40
C GLN A 181 -38.19 23.21 35.44
N PRO A 182 -38.09 24.19 36.36
CA PRO A 182 -39.14 24.49 37.31
C PRO A 182 -40.34 25.08 36.55
N GLY A 183 -41.29 24.21 36.19
CA GLY A 183 -42.49 24.60 35.44
C GLY A 183 -43.17 23.47 34.67
N PHE A 184 -42.52 22.32 34.44
CA PHE A 184 -43.18 21.16 33.84
C PHE A 184 -43.73 20.24 34.94
N GLU A 185 -44.80 20.68 35.60
CA GLU A 185 -45.65 19.77 36.38
C GLU A 185 -46.12 18.67 35.44
N GLY A 186 -45.81 17.42 35.82
CA GLY A 186 -46.16 16.24 35.05
C GLY A 186 -47.63 16.30 34.63
N THR A 187 -47.86 16.18 33.33
CA THR A 187 -49.13 15.68 32.83
C THR A 187 -49.32 14.29 33.43
N LYS A 188 -50.09 14.26 34.51
CA LYS A 188 -50.67 13.06 35.08
C LYS A 188 -51.17 12.20 33.94
N THR A 189 -50.66 10.99 33.87
CA THR A 189 -51.34 9.87 33.23
C THR A 189 -52.77 9.87 33.79
N LEU A 190 -53.74 10.28 32.98
CA LEU A 190 -55.15 10.02 33.27
C LEU A 190 -55.33 8.51 33.15
N ASP A 191 -55.31 7.88 34.32
CA ASP A 191 -56.07 6.68 34.58
C ASP A 191 -57.55 6.97 34.26
N SER A 192 -58.08 6.23 33.29
CA SER A 192 -59.51 5.91 33.25
C SER A 192 -59.64 4.50 32.70
N GLY A 193 -59.52 3.53 33.59
CA GLY A 193 -60.23 2.27 33.43
C GLY A 193 -61.75 2.45 33.55
N GLU A 194 -62.46 1.69 32.71
CA GLU A 194 -63.84 1.17 32.83
C GLU A 194 -65.02 2.16 32.73
N GLU A 195 -65.75 2.13 31.60
CA GLU A 195 -66.98 1.31 31.39
C GLU A 195 -67.20 1.02 29.91
#